data_AF-F9YVR9-F1
#
_entry.id   AF-F9YVR9-F1
#
_cell.length_a   1.000
_cell.length_b   1.000
_cell.length_c   1.000
_cell.angle_alpha   90.00
_cell.angle_beta   90.00
_cell.angle_gamma   90.00
#
_symmetry.space_group_name_H-M   'P 1'
#
loop_
_entity.id
_entity.type
_entity.pdbx_description
1 polymer ?
#
loop_
_entity_poly.entity_id
_entity_poly.type
_entity_poly.pdbx_seq_one_letter_code
_entity_poly.pdbx_strand_id
1 'polypeptide(L)' 'MKTLPPFANKLDLEKCIEIVKNEAESQNLKFDDLLLTNITISIMNISYSIGGNYSPKMIKQIAQNYFSKKLFNEQSKL' A
#
# COMPACT_ATOMS: atom_id res chain seq x y z
N MET A 1 3.75 -1.14 -15.59
CA MET A 1 2.87 -1.77 -14.57
C MET A 1 3.78 -2.47 -13.57
N LYS A 2 3.60 -2.27 -12.25
CA LYS A 2 4.47 -2.94 -11.25
C LYS A 2 4.16 -4.44 -11.20
N THR A 3 5.17 -5.25 -10.86
CA THR A 3 5.04 -6.71 -10.73
C THR A 3 4.77 -7.11 -9.28
N LEU A 4 4.01 -8.19 -9.10
CA LEU A 4 3.79 -8.76 -7.76
C LEU A 4 5.11 -9.25 -7.15
N PRO A 5 5.26 -9.19 -5.82
CA PRO A 5 6.42 -9.78 -5.15
C PRO A 5 6.43 -11.31 -5.33
N PRO A 6 7.59 -11.96 -5.17
CA PRO A 6 7.69 -13.42 -5.22
C PRO A 6 6.67 -14.10 -4.30
N PHE A 7 6.10 -15.22 -4.77
CA PHE A 7 5.11 -16.04 -4.05
C PHE A 7 3.77 -15.36 -3.72
N ALA A 8 3.56 -14.10 -4.13
CA ALA A 8 2.25 -13.46 -4.08
C ALA A 8 1.42 -13.84 -5.31
N ASN A 9 0.11 -14.02 -5.12
CA ASN A 9 -0.85 -14.25 -6.19
C ASN A 9 -1.87 -13.12 -6.31
N LYS A 10 -2.79 -13.25 -7.27
CA LYS A 10 -3.84 -12.26 -7.54
C LYS A 10 -4.79 -12.07 -6.34
N LEU A 11 -5.09 -13.14 -5.61
CA LEU A 11 -5.96 -13.08 -4.43
C LEU A 11 -5.28 -12.33 -3.27
N ASP A 12 -3.96 -12.49 -3.10
CA ASP A 12 -3.20 -11.71 -2.12
C ASP A 12 -3.24 -10.22 -2.48
N LEU A 13 -3.09 -9.88 -3.76
CA LEU A 13 -3.21 -8.51 -4.25
C LEU A 13 -4.59 -7.93 -3.97
N GLU A 14 -5.67 -8.63 -4.32
CA GLU A 14 -7.04 -8.15 -4.13
C GLU A 14 -7.34 -7.87 -2.64
N LYS A 15 -6.92 -8.77 -1.74
CA LYS A 15 -7.02 -8.55 -0.29
C LYS A 15 -6.21 -7.34 0.18
N CYS A 16 -4.99 -7.20 -0.32
CA CYS A 16 -4.16 -6.05 0.03
C CYS A 16 -4.74 -4.73 -0.51
N ILE A 17 -5.34 -4.73 -1.70
CA ILE A 17 -5.98 -3.55 -2.30
C ILE A 17 -7.09 -3.04 -1.38
N GLU A 18 -7.95 -3.94 -0.87
CA GLU A 18 -9.03 -3.56 0.03
C GLU A 18 -8.50 -2.86 1.31
N ILE A 19 -7.44 -3.42 1.90
CA ILE A 19 -6.81 -2.84 3.10
C ILE A 19 -6.19 -1.47 2.80
N VAL A 20 -5.43 -1.36 1.70
CA VAL A 20 -4.76 -0.11 1.30
C VAL A 20 -5.78 0.97 0.93
N LYS A 21 -6.88 0.59 0.27
CA LYS A 21 -7.98 1.50 -0.05
C LYS A 21 -8.64 2.06 1.20
N ASN A 22 -9.00 1.19 2.15
CA ASN A 22 -9.63 1.61 3.41
C ASN A 22 -8.71 2.55 4.20
N GLU A 23 -7.40 2.29 4.19
CA GLU A 23 -6.43 3.17 4.85
C GLU A 23 -6.22 4.51 4.12
N ALA A 24 -6.33 4.54 2.79
CA ALA A 24 -6.29 5.80 2.04
C ALA A 24 -7.55 6.63 2.32
N GLU A 25 -8.73 6.02 2.27
CA GLU A 25 -10.01 6.68 2.50
C GLU A 25 -10.14 7.23 3.93
N SER A 26 -9.63 6.51 4.94
CA SER A 26 -9.60 6.99 6.33
C SER A 26 -8.76 8.26 6.52
N GLN A 27 -7.83 8.52 5.59
CA GLN A 27 -7.00 9.73 5.55
C GLN A 27 -7.49 10.76 4.51
N ASN A 28 -8.71 10.62 4.00
CA ASN A 28 -9.31 11.44 2.94
C ASN A 28 -8.52 11.45 1.62
N LEU A 29 -7.75 10.40 1.34
CA LEU A 29 -7.04 10.22 0.08
C LEU A 29 -7.88 9.39 -0.89
N LYS A 30 -7.94 9.81 -2.16
CA LYS A 30 -8.60 9.05 -3.24
C LYS A 30 -7.62 8.86 -4.40
N PHE A 31 -7.58 7.64 -4.92
CA PHE A 31 -6.74 7.25 -6.04
C PHE A 31 -7.61 6.51 -7.07
N ASP A 32 -7.28 6.64 -8.35
CA ASP A 32 -7.84 5.75 -9.36
C ASP A 32 -7.34 4.30 -9.17
N ASP A 33 -8.02 3.34 -9.78
CA ASP A 33 -7.75 1.91 -9.60
C ASP A 33 -6.33 1.52 -10.03
N LEU A 34 -5.78 2.16 -11.06
CA LEU A 34 -4.43 1.89 -11.56
C LEU A 34 -3.37 2.34 -10.54
N LEU A 35 -3.54 3.56 -10.01
CA LEU A 35 -2.66 4.13 -9.01
C LEU A 35 -2.77 3.36 -7.68
N LEU A 36 -3.98 3.03 -7.24
CA LEU A 36 -4.22 2.22 -6.04
C LEU A 36 -3.55 0.84 -6.14
N THR A 37 -3.66 0.19 -7.31
CA THR A 37 -3.00 -1.09 -7.59
C THR A 37 -1.47 -0.94 -7.50
N ASN A 38 -0.90 0.08 -8.13
CA ASN A 38 0.55 0.32 -8.09
C ASN A 38 1.07 0.66 -6.68
N ILE A 39 0.31 1.41 -5.88
CA ILE A 39 0.63 1.68 -4.48
C ILE A 39 0.60 0.38 -3.68
N THR A 40 -0.45 -0.42 -3.85
CA THR A 40 -0.60 -1.71 -3.16
C THR A 40 0.57 -2.63 -3.45
N ILE A 41 0.98 -2.76 -4.71
CA ILE A 41 2.14 -3.57 -5.08
C ILE A 41 3.42 -3.04 -4.41
N SER A 42 3.56 -1.73 -4.25
CA SER A 42 4.71 -1.14 -3.53
C SER A 42 4.71 -1.52 -2.06
N ILE A 43 3.56 -1.47 -1.41
CA ILE A 43 3.37 -1.85 -0.01
C ILE A 43 3.65 -3.35 0.19
N MET A 44 3.15 -4.21 -0.71
CA MET A 44 3.45 -5.65 -0.69
C MET A 44 4.95 -5.92 -0.84
N ASN A 45 5.63 -5.22 -1.76
CA ASN A 45 7.09 -5.34 -1.92
C ASN A 45 7.86 -4.89 -0.67
N ILE A 46 7.43 -3.82 -0.01
CA ILE A 46 8.01 -3.38 1.27
C ILE A 46 7.83 -4.47 2.33
N SER A 47 6.61 -5.00 2.47
CA SER A 47 6.31 -6.06 3.45
C SER A 47 7.20 -7.28 3.24
N TYR A 48 7.30 -7.74 1.99
CA TYR A 48 8.16 -8.87 1.63
C TYR A 48 9.64 -8.59 1.96
N SER A 49 10.14 -7.40 1.64
CA SER A 49 11.56 -7.04 1.81
C SER A 49 12.01 -7.00 3.28
N ILE A 50 11.10 -6.76 4.22
CA ILE A 50 11.39 -6.76 5.66
C ILE A 50 11.11 -8.13 6.32
N GLY A 51 10.94 -9.18 5.52
CA GLY A 51 10.59 -10.53 6.00
C GLY A 51 9.17 -10.63 6.56
N GLY A 52 8.31 -9.66 6.26
CA GLY A 52 6.91 -9.65 6.65
C GLY A 52 6.05 -10.55 5.77
N ASN A 53 4.80 -10.72 6.19
CA ASN A 53 3.76 -11.39 5.41
C ASN A 53 2.73 -10.36 4.88
N TYR A 54 1.72 -10.83 4.15
CA TYR A 54 0.61 -10.01 3.72
C TYR A 54 -0.56 -10.02 4.71
N SER A 55 -0.28 -10.19 6.01
CA SER A 55 -1.34 -10.13 7.02
C SER A 55 -1.99 -8.75 7.04
N PRO A 56 -3.31 -8.66 7.32
CA PRO A 56 -4.01 -7.37 7.31
C PRO A 56 -3.37 -6.31 8.21
N LYS A 57 -2.88 -6.72 9.38
CA LYS A 57 -2.18 -5.83 10.33
C LYS A 57 -0.90 -5.25 9.72
N MET A 58 -0.08 -6.09 9.07
CA MET A 58 1.19 -5.66 8.48
C MET A 58 0.97 -4.69 7.32
N ILE A 59 0.07 -5.04 6.40
CA ILE A 59 -0.26 -4.21 5.24
C ILE A 59 -0.82 -2.86 5.69
N LYS A 60 -1.71 -2.84 6.68
CA LYS A 60 -2.25 -1.60 7.25
C LYS A 60 -1.14 -0.71 7.84
N GLN A 61 -0.24 -1.26 8.66
CA GLN A 61 0.85 -0.48 9.25
C GLN A 61 1.79 0.12 8.20
N ILE A 62 2.12 -0.63 7.15
CA ILE A 62 2.95 -0.12 6.06
C ILE A 62 2.20 0.95 5.26
N ALA A 63 0.92 0.73 4.94
CA ALA A 63 0.07 1.70 4.23
C ALA A 63 -0.06 3.01 5.00
N GLN A 64 -0.34 2.93 6.30
CA GLN A 64 -0.44 4.10 7.18
C GLN A 64 0.86 4.93 7.14
N ASN A 65 2.01 4.27 7.25
CA ASN A 65 3.32 4.92 7.17
C ASN A 65 3.60 5.49 5.76
N TYR A 66 3.21 4.77 4.71
CA TYR A 66 3.37 5.19 3.32
C TYR A 66 2.64 6.50 3.05
N PHE A 67 1.38 6.60 3.48
CA PHE A 67 0.57 7.81 3.29
C PHE A 67 1.01 8.96 4.20
N SER A 68 1.35 8.67 5.46
CA SER A 68 1.85 9.68 6.40
C SER A 68 3.14 10.35 5.91
N LYS A 69 4.08 9.58 5.34
CA LYS A 69 5.33 10.13 4.79
C LYS A 69 5.12 10.90 3.49
N LYS A 70 4.16 10.50 2.65
CA LYS A 70 3.83 11.22 1.42
C LYS A 70 3.26 12.60 1.74
N LEU A 71 2.37 12.69 2.72
CA LEU A 71 1.83 13.94 3.24
C LEU A 71 2.93 14.86 3.80
N PHE A 72 3.90 14.30 4.52
CA PHE A 72 5.04 15.08 5.03
C PHE A 72 5.89 15.70 3.90
N ASN A 73 6.17 14.95 2.83
CA ASN A 73 6.95 15.42 1.68
C ASN A 73 6.20 16.41 0.79
N GLU A 74 4.87 16.44 0.82
CA GLU A 74 4.05 17.41 0.10
C GLU A 74 3.86 18.71 0.91
N GLN A 75 3.76 18.63 2.25
CA GLN A 75 3.67 19.80 3.14
C GLN A 75 5.00 20.54 3.29
N SER A 76 6.14 19.85 3.22
CA SER A 76 7.47 20.47 3.32
C SER A 76 7.95 21.16 2.03
N LYS A 77 7.10 21.23 1.00
CA LYS A 77 7.32 21.95 -0.26
C LYS A 77 6.46 23.22 -0.41
N LEU A 78 5.68 23.56 0.63
CA LEU A 78 4.91 24.80 0.75
C LEU A 78 5.63 25.76 1.72
#